data_AF-A0AAD4SCK7-F1
#
_entry.id   AF-A0AAD4SCK7-F1
#
_cell.length_a   1.000
_cell.length_b   1.000
_cell.length_c   1.000
_cell.angle_alpha   90.00
_cell.angle_beta   90.00
_cell.angle_gamma   90.00
#
_symmetry.space_group_name_H-M   'P 1'
#
loop_
_entity.id
_entity.type
_entity.pdbx_description
1 polymer ?
#
loop_
_entity_poly.entity_id
_entity_poly.type
_entity_poly.pdbx_seq_one_letter_code
_entity_poly.pdbx_strand_id
1 'polypeptide(L)'
;MESESSSAANGRTTWTPPMDHLFIELMVEQVVNRQLLDGQFSKTAWANIVTKFKESFGPSFNKKVSRNCMKTLKKIFNGVSSLRGTSGFGWNDTKEIVTAPDDVWKKHIE
;
A
#
# COMPACT_ATOMS: atom_id res chain seq x y z
N MET A 1 3.75 7.53 -41.22
CA MET A 1 3.56 6.09 -40.92
C MET A 1 4.08 5.86 -39.53
N GLU A 2 3.44 6.40 -38.49
CA GLU A 2 2.10 6.01 -38.00
C GLU A 2 1.95 4.51 -37.90
N SER A 3 2.01 4.01 -36.67
CA SER A 3 0.88 3.31 -36.05
C SER A 3 1.14 3.23 -34.55
N GLU A 4 0.61 4.21 -33.82
CA GLU A 4 0.33 4.06 -32.39
C GLU A 4 -0.71 2.94 -32.24
N SER A 5 -0.31 1.82 -31.64
CA SER A 5 -1.27 0.81 -31.20
C SER A 5 -1.86 1.27 -29.87
N SER A 6 -3.00 1.96 -29.94
CA SER A 6 -3.85 2.22 -28.79
C SER A 6 -4.42 0.89 -28.28
N SER A 7 -3.69 0.23 -27.39
CA SER A 7 -4.30 -0.77 -26.53
C SER A 7 -5.10 -0.02 -25.47
N ALA A 8 -6.42 -0.04 -25.60
CA ALA A 8 -7.34 0.38 -24.54
C ALA A 8 -6.99 -0.39 -23.26
N ALA A 9 -6.20 0.25 -22.40
CA ALA A 9 -5.71 -0.35 -21.17
C ALA A 9 -6.91 -0.50 -20.22
N ASN A 10 -7.35 -1.74 -20.04
CA ASN A 10 -8.28 -2.11 -18.98
C ASN A 10 -7.87 -1.39 -17.69
N GLY A 11 -8.71 -0.45 -17.23
CA GLY A 11 -8.42 0.58 -16.23
C GLY A 11 -8.07 0.08 -14.83
N ARG A 12 -6.93 -0.62 -14.68
CA ARG A 12 -6.30 -0.89 -13.40
C ARG A 12 -5.28 0.19 -13.14
N THR A 13 -5.47 0.90 -12.04
CA THR A 13 -4.46 1.82 -11.52
C THR A 13 -3.23 1.01 -11.09
N THR A 14 -2.10 1.24 -11.73
CA THR A 14 -0.79 0.76 -11.28
C THR A 14 -0.33 1.65 -10.14
N TRP A 15 -0.28 1.10 -8.92
CA TRP A 15 0.24 1.82 -7.75
C TRP A 15 1.77 1.90 -7.84
N THR A 16 2.31 3.07 -7.53
CA THR A 16 3.75 3.34 -7.56
C THR A 16 4.26 3.60 -6.14
N PRO A 17 5.57 3.44 -5.86
CA PRO A 17 6.10 3.71 -4.52
C PRO A 17 5.78 5.12 -3.97
N PRO A 18 5.84 6.22 -4.77
CA PRO A 18 5.40 7.54 -4.31
C PRO A 18 3.91 7.61 -3.93
N MET A 19 3.05 6.86 -4.66
CA MET A 19 1.63 6.77 -4.34
C MET A 19 1.40 6.04 -3.02
N ASP A 20 2.08 4.92 -2.80
CA ASP A 20 1.99 4.17 -1.55
C ASP A 20 2.48 5.02 -0.37
N HIS A 21 3.60 5.74 -0.52
CA HIS A 21 4.16 6.61 0.52
C HIS A 21 3.16 7.69 0.94
N LEU A 22 2.66 8.49 -0.01
CA LEU A 22 1.67 9.52 0.30
C LEU A 22 0.40 8.91 0.91
N PHE A 23 -0.06 7.78 0.38
CA PHE A 23 -1.26 7.14 0.90
C PHE A 23 -1.09 6.69 2.36
N ILE A 24 0.07 6.14 2.72
CA ILE A 24 0.42 5.76 4.09
C ILE A 24 0.50 6.99 4.99
N GLU A 25 1.18 8.07 4.58
CA GLU A 25 1.25 9.32 5.33
C GLU A 25 -0.14 9.87 5.65
N LEU A 26 -1.02 9.93 4.65
CA LEU A 26 -2.40 10.40 4.82
C LEU A 26 -3.18 9.51 5.79
N MET A 27 -3.02 8.19 5.72
CA MET A 27 -3.65 7.27 6.68
C MET A 27 -3.13 7.51 8.10
N VAL A 28 -1.82 7.70 8.28
CA VAL A 28 -1.21 7.99 9.58
C VAL A 28 -1.73 9.29 10.17
N GLU A 29 -1.83 10.35 9.36
CA GLU A 29 -2.42 11.64 9.78
C GLU A 29 -3.84 11.45 10.33
N GLN A 30 -4.68 10.67 9.63
CA GLN A 30 -6.05 10.41 10.10
C GLN A 30 -6.08 9.57 11.39
N VAL A 31 -5.14 8.62 11.57
CA VAL A 31 -5.02 7.85 12.81
C VAL A 31 -4.63 8.74 13.98
N VAL A 32 -3.62 9.61 13.80
CA VAL A 32 -3.17 10.58 14.81
C VAL A 32 -4.32 11.51 15.21
N ASN A 33 -5.15 11.91 14.25
CA ASN A 33 -6.35 12.72 14.46
C ASN A 33 -7.55 11.95 15.03
N ARG A 34 -7.36 10.72 15.53
CA ARG A 34 -8.39 9.84 16.12
C ARG A 34 -9.58 9.56 15.18
N GLN A 35 -9.36 9.59 13.87
CA GLN A 35 -10.39 9.31 12.86
C GLN A 35 -10.46 7.83 12.45
N LEU A 36 -9.70 6.96 13.11
CA LEU A 36 -9.78 5.52 12.96
C LEU A 36 -10.51 4.93 14.19
N LEU A 37 -11.72 4.41 13.97
CA LEU A 37 -12.53 3.75 15.01
C LEU A 37 -12.79 2.31 14.58
N ASP A 38 -12.56 1.35 15.48
CA ASP A 38 -12.74 -0.09 15.23
C ASP A 38 -12.04 -0.58 13.95
N GLY A 39 -10.85 -0.04 13.66
CA GLY A 39 -10.06 -0.38 12.48
C GLY A 39 -10.61 0.17 11.16
N GLN A 40 -11.62 1.05 11.20
CA GLN A 40 -12.23 1.69 10.04
C GLN A 40 -12.10 3.22 10.11
N PHE A 41 -11.71 3.83 8.99
CA PHE A 41 -11.70 5.29 8.88
C PHE A 41 -13.12 5.84 8.77
N SER A 42 -13.36 6.96 9.46
CA SER A 42 -14.61 7.72 9.38
C SER A 42 -14.92 8.17 7.94
N LYS A 43 -16.16 8.60 7.68
CA LYS A 43 -16.53 9.18 6.38
C LYS A 43 -15.67 10.41 6.06
N THR A 44 -15.40 11.24 7.06
CA THR A 44 -14.59 12.46 6.96
C THR A 44 -13.13 12.13 6.66
N ALA A 45 -12.55 11.13 7.34
CA ALA A 45 -11.18 10.69 7.03
C ALA A 45 -11.05 10.18 5.60
N TRP A 46 -12.00 9.36 5.13
CA TRP A 46 -11.98 8.91 3.73
C TRP A 46 -12.13 10.06 2.73
N ALA A 47 -12.95 11.07 3.05
CA ALA A 47 -13.08 12.24 2.20
C ALA A 47 -11.76 13.01 2.11
N ASN A 48 -11.11 13.27 3.24
CA ASN A 48 -9.81 13.95 3.30
C ASN A 48 -8.74 13.20 2.50
N ILE A 49 -8.57 11.89 2.77
CA ILE A 49 -7.61 11.04 2.07
C ILE A 49 -7.85 11.10 0.55
N VAL A 50 -9.09 10.90 0.09
CA VAL A 50 -9.40 10.89 -1.34
C VAL A 50 -9.18 12.26 -1.98
N THR A 51 -9.55 13.36 -1.31
CA THR A 51 -9.34 14.71 -1.83
C THR A 51 -7.86 14.99 -2.04
N LYS A 52 -7.02 14.84 -0.99
CA LYS A 52 -5.57 15.08 -1.11
C LYS A 52 -4.92 14.16 -2.15
N PHE A 53 -5.34 12.90 -2.21
CA PHE A 53 -4.79 11.95 -3.18
C PHE A 53 -5.16 12.30 -4.63
N LYS A 54 -6.38 12.81 -4.87
CA LYS A 54 -6.79 13.30 -6.18
C LYS A 54 -6.03 14.55 -6.61
N GLU A 55 -5.73 15.45 -5.66
CA GLU A 55 -4.93 16.64 -5.92
C GLU A 55 -3.51 16.27 -6.37
N SER A 56 -2.93 15.20 -5.81
CA SER A 56 -1.58 14.76 -6.15
C SER A 56 -1.50 13.88 -7.41
N PHE A 57 -2.46 12.98 -7.63
CA PHE A 57 -2.35 11.93 -8.66
C PHE A 57 -3.50 11.89 -9.67
N GLY A 58 -4.49 12.76 -9.54
CA GLY A 58 -5.58 12.94 -10.49
C GLY A 58 -6.94 12.36 -10.08
N PRO A 59 -8.00 12.65 -10.86
CA PRO A 59 -9.39 12.43 -10.44
C PRO A 59 -9.84 10.96 -10.45
N SER A 60 -9.06 10.06 -11.05
CA SER A 60 -9.36 8.62 -11.16
C SER A 60 -9.37 7.91 -9.80
N PHE A 61 -8.71 8.48 -8.80
CA PHE A 61 -8.67 7.94 -7.45
C PHE A 61 -9.95 8.24 -6.70
N ASN A 62 -10.67 7.19 -6.31
CA ASN A 62 -11.89 7.30 -5.53
C ASN A 62 -11.83 6.38 -4.32
N LYS A 63 -12.82 6.54 -3.43
CA LYS A 63 -12.90 5.79 -2.18
C LYS A 63 -12.80 4.26 -2.35
N LYS A 64 -13.30 3.70 -3.45
CA LYS A 64 -13.20 2.25 -3.73
C LYS A 64 -11.75 1.86 -4.02
N VAL A 65 -11.07 2.62 -4.86
CA VAL A 65 -9.65 2.42 -5.20
C VAL A 65 -8.77 2.56 -3.95
N SER A 66 -8.98 3.60 -3.15
CA SER A 66 -8.25 3.84 -1.89
C SER A 66 -8.46 2.72 -0.86
N ARG A 67 -9.70 2.23 -0.69
CA ARG A 67 -9.99 1.10 0.21
C ARG A 67 -9.30 -0.18 -0.24
N ASN A 68 -9.27 -0.46 -1.54
CA ASN A 68 -8.59 -1.63 -2.07
C ASN A 68 -7.08 -1.53 -1.81
N CYS A 69 -6.47 -0.36 -2.03
CA CYS A 69 -5.07 -0.14 -1.70
C CYS A 69 -4.78 -0.38 -0.21
N MET A 70 -5.57 0.21 0.70
CA MET A 70 -5.43 -0.02 2.14
C MET A 70 -5.48 -1.52 2.50
N LYS A 71 -6.35 -2.31 1.85
CA LYS A 71 -6.40 -3.76 2.06
C LYS A 71 -5.12 -4.46 1.58
N THR A 72 -4.61 -4.10 0.41
CA THR A 72 -3.36 -4.63 -0.14
C THR A 72 -2.19 -4.29 0.77
N LEU A 73 -2.03 -3.03 1.18
CA LEU A 73 -0.97 -2.58 2.08
C LEU A 73 -1.04 -3.30 3.43
N LYS A 74 -2.23 -3.45 4.03
CA LYS A 74 -2.40 -4.23 5.25
C LYS A 74 -1.96 -5.69 5.08
N LYS A 75 -2.28 -6.32 3.95
CA LYS A 75 -1.86 -7.70 3.66
C LYS A 75 -0.34 -7.81 3.56
N ILE A 76 0.30 -6.89 2.85
CA ILE A 76 1.77 -6.82 2.73
C ILE A 76 2.40 -6.63 4.11
N PHE A 77 1.92 -5.65 4.88
CA PHE A 77 2.41 -5.37 6.22
C PHE A 77 2.28 -6.58 7.15
N ASN A 78 1.15 -7.28 7.12
CA ASN A 78 0.96 -8.48 7.95
C ASN A 78 1.93 -9.60 7.56
N GLY A 79 2.15 -9.80 6.25
CA GLY A 79 3.13 -10.77 5.75
C GLY A 79 4.56 -10.44 6.21
N VAL A 80 5.00 -9.21 6.01
CA VAL A 80 6.31 -8.71 6.45
C VAL A 80 6.47 -8.83 7.97
N SER A 81 5.44 -8.44 8.73
CA SER A 81 5.47 -8.51 10.20
C SER A 81 5.55 -9.94 10.71
N SER A 82 4.83 -10.87 10.08
CA SER A 82 4.89 -12.29 10.42
C SER A 82 6.28 -12.88 10.15
N LEU A 83 6.88 -12.54 9.00
CA LEU A 83 8.23 -12.98 8.66
C LEU A 83 9.25 -12.43 9.67
N ARG A 84 9.20 -11.13 9.95
CA ARG A 84 10.10 -10.48 10.94
C ARG A 84 9.94 -11.01 12.36
N GLY A 85 8.78 -11.58 12.70
CA GLY A 85 8.56 -12.25 13.98
C GLY A 85 9.12 -13.68 14.05
N THR A 86 9.62 -14.22 12.94
CA THR A 86 10.15 -15.59 12.85
C THR A 86 11.67 -15.58 13.02
N SER A 87 12.20 -16.50 13.83
CA SER A 87 13.64 -16.62 14.05
C SER A 87 14.39 -16.85 12.73
N GLY A 88 15.49 -16.12 12.53
CA GLY A 88 16.33 -16.20 11.32
C GLY A 88 15.96 -15.18 10.23
N PHE A 89 14.81 -14.50 10.37
CA PHE A 89 14.45 -13.37 9.52
C PHE A 89 14.89 -12.05 10.13
N GLY A 90 15.49 -11.20 9.31
CA GLY A 90 15.88 -9.84 9.59
C GLY A 90 15.16 -8.84 8.68
N TRP A 91 15.66 -7.61 8.69
CA TRP A 91 15.15 -6.51 7.89
C TRP A 91 16.31 -5.70 7.31
N ASN A 92 16.20 -5.28 6.06
CA ASN A 92 17.13 -4.35 5.44
C ASN A 92 16.47 -2.97 5.32
N ASP A 93 16.89 -2.03 6.16
CA ASP A 93 16.31 -0.68 6.19
C ASP A 93 16.55 0.13 4.90
N THR A 94 17.65 -0.13 4.18
CA THR A 94 17.96 0.58 2.93
C THR A 94 17.08 0.12 1.77
N LYS A 95 16.81 -1.18 1.71
CA LYS A 95 16.02 -1.78 0.63
C LYS A 95 14.55 -1.94 0.98
N GLU A 96 14.19 -1.75 2.25
CA GLU A 96 12.85 -1.98 2.80
C GLU A 96 12.33 -3.40 2.50
N ILE A 97 13.20 -4.40 2.66
CA ILE A 97 12.86 -5.82 2.43
C ILE A 97 13.20 -6.69 3.64
N VAL A 98 12.44 -7.78 3.77
CA VAL A 98 12.78 -8.88 4.67
C VAL A 98 14.01 -9.60 4.14
N THR A 99 14.96 -9.88 5.02
CA THR A 99 16.18 -10.63 4.70
C THR A 99 16.25 -11.90 5.53
N ALA A 100 16.75 -12.98 4.94
CA ALA A 100 17.07 -14.20 5.66
C ALA A 100 18.06 -15.03 4.81
N PRO A 101 18.85 -15.92 5.43
CA PRO A 101 19.59 -16.95 4.71
C PRO A 101 18.68 -17.85 3.86
N ASP A 102 19.22 -18.42 2.77
CA ASP A 102 18.45 -19.26 1.83
C ASP A 102 17.85 -20.51 2.49
N ASP A 103 18.55 -21.11 3.45
CA ASP A 103 18.07 -22.26 4.23
C ASP A 103 16.87 -21.90 5.12
N VAL A 104 16.88 -20.68 5.69
CA VAL A 104 15.75 -20.14 6.46
C VAL A 104 14.54 -19.91 5.55
N TRP A 105 14.75 -19.33 4.36
CA TRP A 105 13.69 -19.18 3.35
C TRP A 105 13.10 -20.52 2.92
N LYS A 106 13.96 -21.51 2.62
CA LYS A 106 13.52 -22.84 2.19
C LYS A 106 12.65 -23.52 3.24
N LYS A 107 13.07 -23.48 4.51
CA LYS A 107 12.31 -24.05 5.63
C LYS A 107 10.95 -23.36 5.85
N HIS A 108 10.83 -22.08 5.51
CA HIS A 108 9.58 -21.33 5.70
C HIS A 108 8.56 -21.56 4.58
N ILE A 109 9.00 -22.01 3.40
CA ILE A 109 8.15 -22.21 2.21
C ILE A 109 7.68 -23.67 2.08
N GLU A 110 8.38 -24.63 2.72
CA GLU A 110 7.94 -26.03 2.88
C GLU A 110 6.66 -26.15 3.74
#